data_AF-A0A453E664-F1
#
_entry.id   AF-A0A453E664-F1
#
_cell.length_a   1.000
_cell.length_b   1.000
_cell.length_c   1.000
_cell.angle_alpha   90.00
_cell.angle_beta   90.00
_cell.angle_gamma   90.00
#
_symmetry.space_group_name_H-M   'P 1'
#
loop_
_entity.id
_entity.type
_entity.pdbx_description
1 polymer ?
#
loop_
_entity_poly.entity_id
_entity_poly.type
_entity_poly.pdbx_seq_one_letter_code
_entity_poly.pdbx_strand_id
1 'polypeptide(L)'
;MESVGVAPAPAAVAVAEQKMKLLEPRKEPLASAAAAAKAPCKWAMKKKLVGGDAGYVLEDVPHLTDYMPELPTYPNPLQDNPAYSVVKQYFVNTDDTVTQKIVVRKNSARGTHFRRAGPRQRVYFQPDEVNAAIVTCGGLCPGLNTVIRELVCGLYDMYGVTSVVGIEGGYKGFYSRNTVTLTPKSVNDIHKRGGTILGTSRGGHDTAKIVDSLQDRGINQVYIIGGDGTQQGASVIYEEVRRRGLKCAVVGVPKTIDNDIAVLPSFLCPCIYVQE
;
A
#
# COMPACT_ATOMS: atom_id res chain seq x y z
N MET A 1 -54.52 54.26 16.25
CA MET A 1 -54.49 53.18 15.26
C MET A 1 -53.48 53.57 14.21
N GLU A 2 -52.26 53.04 14.35
CA GLU A 2 -51.17 53.26 13.41
C GLU A 2 -51.51 52.60 12.06
N SER A 3 -51.43 53.37 10.98
CA SER A 3 -51.47 52.88 9.61
C SER A 3 -50.08 53.02 8.99
N VAL A 4 -49.59 51.89 8.48
CA VAL A 4 -48.27 51.69 7.89
C VAL A 4 -48.18 52.42 6.55
N GLY A 5 -47.27 53.38 6.43
CA GLY A 5 -46.93 54.06 5.19
C GLY A 5 -45.86 53.27 4.41
N VAL A 6 -46.22 52.82 3.21
CA VAL A 6 -45.31 52.24 2.22
C VAL A 6 -44.53 53.37 1.54
N ALA A 7 -43.21 53.26 1.45
CA ALA A 7 -42.35 54.14 0.66
C ALA A 7 -41.66 53.37 -0.49
N PRO A 8 -41.55 53.96 -1.69
CA PRO A 8 -40.90 53.33 -2.84
C PRO A 8 -39.38 53.58 -2.87
N ALA A 9 -38.67 52.75 -3.63
CA ALA A 9 -37.23 52.85 -3.90
C ALA A 9 -36.86 54.15 -4.68
N PRO A 10 -35.59 54.58 -4.60
CA PRO A 10 -34.81 54.62 -5.83
C PRO A 10 -33.35 54.14 -5.68
N ALA A 11 -32.77 53.85 -6.85
CA ALA A 11 -31.46 53.26 -7.06
C ALA A 11 -30.31 54.27 -7.03
N ALA A 12 -29.15 53.75 -6.58
CA ALA A 12 -27.83 53.84 -7.19
C ALA A 12 -27.14 55.21 -7.44
N VAL A 13 -25.81 55.12 -7.28
CA VAL A 13 -24.73 56.02 -7.75
C VAL A 13 -24.29 57.09 -6.75
N ALA A 14 -22.97 57.15 -6.56
CA ALA A 14 -22.18 58.16 -5.84
C ALA A 14 -21.89 57.94 -4.34
N VAL A 15 -21.24 56.82 -3.99
CA VAL A 15 -20.28 56.79 -2.86
C VAL A 15 -19.04 55.97 -3.27
N ALA A 16 -18.36 56.43 -4.31
CA ALA A 16 -17.15 55.80 -4.81
C ALA A 16 -16.17 56.86 -5.31
N GLU A 17 -15.71 57.80 -4.47
CA GLU A 17 -14.66 58.71 -4.93
C GLU A 17 -13.78 59.45 -3.90
N GLN A 18 -13.78 59.08 -2.60
CA GLN A 18 -12.95 59.85 -1.64
C GLN A 18 -12.29 59.05 -0.51
N LYS A 19 -11.56 57.99 -0.87
CA LYS A 19 -10.46 57.46 -0.04
C LYS A 19 -9.43 56.69 -0.88
N MET A 20 -8.83 57.38 -1.85
CA MET A 20 -7.75 56.85 -2.69
C MET A 20 -6.51 57.75 -2.60
N LYS A 21 -5.80 57.68 -1.46
CA LYS A 21 -4.38 58.03 -1.33
C LYS A 21 -3.84 57.53 0.01
N LEU A 22 -2.69 56.85 -0.06
CA LEU A 22 -1.91 56.20 1.00
C LEU A 22 -2.31 54.75 1.30
N LEU A 23 -1.79 53.85 0.47
CA LEU A 23 -1.10 52.62 0.87
C LEU A 23 -0.37 52.11 -0.38
N GLU A 24 0.92 52.44 -0.50
CA GLU A 24 1.77 51.92 -1.57
C GLU A 24 1.91 50.40 -1.45
N PRO A 25 1.98 49.65 -2.57
CA PRO A 25 2.20 48.21 -2.54
C PRO A 25 3.64 47.92 -2.12
N ARG A 26 3.83 47.24 -0.99
CA ARG A 26 5.10 46.59 -0.68
C ARG A 26 5.37 45.55 -1.77
N LYS A 27 6.36 45.83 -2.61
CA LYS A 27 6.98 44.83 -3.50
C LYS A 27 7.74 43.83 -2.63
N GLU A 28 7.10 42.73 -2.25
CA GLU A 28 7.83 41.52 -1.91
C GLU A 28 8.30 40.86 -3.20
N PRO A 29 9.57 40.44 -3.32
CA PRO A 29 10.09 39.85 -4.54
C PRO A 29 9.37 38.52 -4.82
N LEU A 30 8.97 38.34 -6.08
CA LEU A 30 8.41 37.12 -6.64
C LEU A 30 9.46 36.00 -6.56
N ALA A 31 9.59 35.36 -5.39
CA ALA A 31 10.35 34.14 -5.26
C ALA A 31 9.61 33.05 -6.04
N SER A 32 10.31 32.48 -7.02
CA SER A 32 9.86 31.37 -7.86
C SER A 32 9.11 30.33 -7.03
N ALA A 33 7.90 29.99 -7.44
CA ALA A 33 7.20 28.79 -6.99
C ALA A 33 7.97 27.54 -7.49
N ALA A 34 9.12 27.27 -6.88
CA ALA A 34 9.69 25.95 -6.84
C ALA A 34 8.71 25.12 -6.01
N ALA A 35 8.04 24.16 -6.65
CA ALA A 35 7.31 23.11 -5.97
C ALA A 35 8.15 22.65 -4.78
N ALA A 36 7.61 22.78 -3.57
CA ALA A 36 8.25 22.27 -2.37
C ALA A 36 8.35 20.74 -2.54
N ALA A 37 9.45 20.28 -3.14
CA ALA A 37 9.86 18.90 -3.09
C ALA A 37 9.99 18.59 -1.60
N LYS A 38 9.01 17.86 -1.05
CA LYS A 38 9.11 17.23 0.27
C LYS A 38 10.52 16.66 0.36
N ALA A 39 11.25 17.04 1.41
CA ALA A 39 12.57 16.50 1.68
C ALA A 39 12.54 14.96 1.52
N PRO A 40 13.53 14.34 0.87
CA PRO A 40 13.53 12.91 0.67
C PRO A 40 13.37 12.23 2.04
N CYS A 41 12.42 11.30 2.13
CA CYS A 41 12.21 10.52 3.35
C CYS A 41 13.55 9.94 3.79
N LYS A 42 14.04 10.36 4.97
CA LYS A 42 15.33 9.94 5.56
C LYS A 42 15.47 8.43 5.79
N TRP A 43 14.40 7.67 5.57
CA TRP A 43 14.25 6.24 5.85
C TRP A 43 13.94 5.42 4.60
N ALA A 44 13.98 6.01 3.39
CA ALA A 44 13.69 5.29 2.16
C ALA A 44 14.51 3.99 2.09
N MET A 45 13.82 2.85 1.98
CA MET A 45 14.49 1.57 1.71
C MET A 45 15.48 1.77 0.58
N LYS A 46 16.68 1.18 0.73
CA LYS A 46 17.71 1.27 -0.29
C LYS A 46 17.13 0.67 -1.57
N LYS A 47 16.85 1.51 -2.55
CA LYS A 47 16.21 1.10 -3.81
C LYS A 47 17.09 0.04 -4.46
N LYS A 48 16.49 -1.08 -4.85
CA LYS A 48 17.16 -2.11 -5.64
C LYS A 48 17.14 -1.64 -7.09
N LEU A 49 18.25 -1.04 -7.52
CA LEU A 49 18.40 -0.53 -8.89
C LEU A 49 19.16 -1.55 -9.72
N VAL A 50 18.53 -2.06 -10.76
CA VAL A 50 19.14 -2.98 -11.73
C VAL A 50 19.25 -2.24 -13.06
N GLY A 51 20.47 -2.08 -13.57
CA GLY A 51 20.71 -1.52 -14.90
C GLY A 51 20.37 -2.53 -15.97
N GLY A 52 19.66 -2.10 -17.01
CA GLY A 52 19.36 -2.94 -18.17
C GLY A 52 19.80 -2.32 -19.49
N ASP A 53 19.63 -3.09 -20.56
CA ASP A 53 20.07 -2.72 -21.90
C ASP A 53 19.43 -1.41 -22.40
N ALA A 54 20.13 -0.65 -23.23
CA ALA A 54 19.65 0.65 -23.75
C ALA A 54 19.34 1.70 -22.65
N GLY A 55 19.96 1.58 -21.47
CA GLY A 55 19.95 2.62 -20.44
C GLY A 55 18.62 2.75 -19.68
N TYR A 56 17.83 1.68 -19.59
CA TYR A 56 16.75 1.64 -18.59
C TYR A 56 17.30 1.23 -17.22
N VAL A 57 16.65 1.73 -16.18
CA VAL A 57 16.95 1.39 -14.78
C VAL A 57 15.70 0.75 -14.19
N LEU A 58 15.77 -0.53 -13.85
CA LEU A 58 14.70 -1.19 -13.12
C LEU A 58 14.83 -0.86 -11.63
N GLU A 59 13.83 -0.13 -11.11
CA GLU A 59 13.60 -0.01 -9.67
C GLU A 59 12.80 -1.22 -9.22
N ASP A 60 13.54 -2.21 -8.72
CA ASP A 60 13.01 -3.51 -8.33
C ASP A 60 12.57 -3.52 -6.86
N VAL A 61 11.73 -4.51 -6.53
CA VAL A 61 11.26 -4.75 -5.17
C VAL A 61 12.22 -5.68 -4.43
N PRO A 62 12.43 -5.50 -3.12
CA PRO A 62 13.17 -6.48 -2.33
C PRO A 62 12.46 -7.84 -2.34
N HIS A 63 13.23 -8.89 -2.56
CA HIS A 63 12.73 -10.26 -2.66
C HIS A 63 13.20 -11.14 -1.49
N LEU A 64 12.43 -12.18 -1.17
CA LEU A 64 12.84 -13.16 -0.14
C LEU A 64 14.17 -13.82 -0.51
N THR A 65 14.38 -14.06 -1.81
CA THR A 65 15.61 -14.64 -2.36
C THR A 65 16.83 -13.74 -2.25
N ASP A 66 16.67 -12.43 -2.00
CA ASP A 66 17.81 -11.52 -1.87
C ASP A 66 18.67 -11.83 -0.64
N TYR A 67 18.10 -12.48 0.38
CA TYR A 67 18.81 -12.91 1.59
C TYR A 67 18.66 -14.40 1.90
N MET A 68 17.85 -15.13 1.12
CA MET A 68 17.71 -16.59 1.17
C MET A 68 17.84 -17.17 -0.25
N PRO A 69 19.05 -17.30 -0.80
CA PRO A 69 19.25 -17.66 -2.20
C PRO A 69 18.84 -19.12 -2.53
N GLU A 70 18.81 -19.99 -1.53
CA GLU A 70 18.52 -21.43 -1.70
C GLU A 70 17.05 -21.79 -1.44
N LEU A 71 16.14 -20.82 -1.51
CA LEU A 71 14.71 -21.07 -1.30
C LEU A 71 14.14 -22.00 -2.38
N PRO A 72 13.48 -23.12 -1.99
CA PRO A 72 12.78 -23.95 -2.95
C PRO A 72 11.60 -23.18 -3.55
N THR A 73 11.28 -23.52 -4.80
CA THR A 73 10.11 -23.00 -5.50
C THR A 73 9.17 -24.14 -5.85
N TYR A 74 7.87 -23.85 -5.88
CA TYR A 74 6.81 -24.82 -6.16
C TYR A 74 5.96 -24.33 -7.33
N PRO A 75 5.24 -25.21 -8.05
CA PRO A 75 4.25 -24.77 -9.04
C PRO A 75 3.12 -24.00 -8.36
N ASN A 76 2.67 -22.91 -8.99
CA ASN A 76 1.56 -22.11 -8.46
C ASN A 76 0.24 -22.91 -8.53
N PRO A 77 -0.53 -23.06 -7.42
CA PRO A 77 -1.83 -23.72 -7.42
C PRO A 77 -2.84 -23.17 -8.45
N LEU A 78 -2.67 -21.92 -8.87
CA LEU A 78 -3.48 -21.30 -9.92
C LEU A 78 -3.41 -22.00 -11.28
N GLN A 79 -2.35 -22.77 -11.54
CA GLN A 79 -2.22 -23.55 -12.78
C GLN A 79 -3.35 -24.58 -12.93
N ASP A 80 -3.74 -25.19 -11.80
CA ASP A 80 -4.72 -26.28 -11.77
C ASP A 80 -6.12 -25.78 -11.39
N ASN A 81 -6.26 -24.49 -11.06
CA ASN A 81 -7.54 -23.92 -10.62
C ASN A 81 -8.54 -23.83 -11.79
N PRO A 82 -9.72 -24.47 -11.72
CA PRO A 82 -10.69 -24.51 -12.82
C PRO A 82 -11.18 -23.12 -13.27
N ALA A 83 -11.21 -22.14 -12.37
CA ALA A 83 -11.63 -20.78 -12.69
C ALA A 83 -10.59 -20.02 -13.55
N TYR A 84 -9.32 -20.46 -13.53
CA TYR A 84 -8.21 -19.76 -14.16
C TYR A 84 -7.52 -20.56 -15.28
N SER A 85 -7.68 -21.88 -15.32
CA SER A 85 -7.01 -22.77 -16.29
C SER A 85 -7.45 -22.54 -17.75
N VAL A 86 -8.60 -21.88 -17.98
CA VAL A 86 -9.16 -21.61 -19.32
C VAL A 86 -8.49 -20.43 -20.03
N VAL A 87 -7.88 -19.50 -19.29
CA VAL A 87 -7.22 -18.32 -19.87
C VAL A 87 -5.81 -18.70 -20.33
N LYS A 88 -5.34 -18.28 -21.51
CA LYS A 88 -4.01 -18.69 -22.02
C LYS A 88 -2.82 -17.93 -21.43
N GLN A 89 -3.04 -16.75 -20.84
CA GLN A 89 -1.96 -15.83 -20.46
C GLN A 89 -2.27 -15.12 -19.13
N TYR A 90 -2.19 -15.89 -18.04
CA TYR A 90 -2.54 -15.46 -16.69
C TYR A 90 -1.30 -15.04 -15.89
N PHE A 91 -0.19 -15.76 -16.04
CA PHE A 91 1.06 -15.43 -15.34
C PHE A 91 1.83 -14.28 -15.98
N VAL A 92 2.42 -13.47 -15.13
CA VAL A 92 3.31 -12.38 -15.49
C VAL A 92 4.75 -12.88 -15.40
N ASN A 93 5.57 -12.62 -16.42
CA ASN A 93 6.97 -13.04 -16.44
C ASN A 93 7.81 -12.18 -15.50
N THR A 94 8.92 -12.72 -15.03
CA THR A 94 9.87 -11.98 -14.18
C THR A 94 10.38 -10.73 -14.90
N ASP A 95 10.59 -10.79 -16.21
CA ASP A 95 11.10 -9.65 -17.00
C ASP A 95 10.01 -8.64 -17.41
N ASP A 96 8.74 -8.87 -17.05
CA ASP A 96 7.67 -7.93 -17.36
C ASP A 96 7.81 -6.66 -16.50
N THR A 97 8.12 -5.56 -17.17
CA THR A 97 8.30 -4.25 -16.53
C THR A 97 7.32 -3.21 -17.08
N VAL A 98 7.01 -2.21 -16.25
CA VAL A 98 6.16 -1.06 -16.58
C VAL A 98 7.01 0.21 -16.50
N THR A 99 6.99 1.01 -17.56
CA THR A 99 7.77 2.25 -17.62
C THR A 99 7.18 3.33 -16.71
N GLN A 100 8.01 4.00 -15.89
CA GLN A 100 7.56 5.18 -15.14
C GLN A 100 7.15 6.32 -16.09
N LYS A 101 7.90 6.50 -17.18
CA LYS A 101 7.65 7.53 -18.19
C LYS A 101 7.51 6.91 -19.56
N ILE A 102 6.29 6.97 -20.10
CA ILE A 102 5.96 6.38 -21.40
C ILE A 102 6.54 7.23 -22.55
N VAL A 103 6.60 8.56 -22.38
CA VAL A 103 7.08 9.49 -23.41
C VAL A 103 8.56 9.80 -23.21
N VAL A 104 9.40 9.21 -24.07
CA VAL A 104 10.86 9.43 -24.10
C VAL A 104 11.30 9.96 -25.46
N ARG A 105 12.41 10.71 -25.51
CA ARG A 105 12.98 11.16 -26.79
C ARG A 105 13.74 9.99 -27.44
N LYS A 106 13.77 9.93 -28.77
CA LYS A 106 14.37 8.81 -29.53
C LYS A 106 15.82 8.46 -29.11
N ASN A 107 16.60 9.45 -28.66
CA ASN A 107 18.01 9.28 -28.28
C ASN A 107 18.25 9.52 -26.77
N SER A 108 17.21 9.52 -25.93
CA SER A 108 17.37 9.64 -24.47
C SER A 108 17.33 8.27 -23.80
N ALA A 109 17.97 8.17 -22.63
CA ALA A 109 17.82 7.01 -21.76
C ALA A 109 16.32 6.70 -21.52
N ARG A 110 15.98 5.41 -21.48
CA ARG A 110 14.60 4.94 -21.26
C ARG A 110 14.07 5.27 -19.87
N GLY A 111 14.96 5.54 -18.92
CA GLY A 111 14.60 6.00 -17.58
C GLY A 111 14.21 4.84 -16.66
N THR A 112 13.40 5.14 -15.65
CA THR A 112 13.04 4.17 -14.60
C THR A 112 11.88 3.28 -15.03
N HIS A 113 12.02 1.99 -14.77
CA HIS A 113 11.01 0.95 -14.96
C HIS A 113 10.69 0.30 -13.61
N PHE A 114 9.47 -0.22 -13.46
CA PHE A 114 9.01 -0.96 -12.29
C PHE A 114 8.66 -2.40 -12.66
N ARG A 115 8.82 -3.35 -11.74
CA ARG A 115 8.35 -4.72 -11.92
C ARG A 115 6.81 -4.75 -12.02
N ARG A 116 6.26 -5.50 -12.97
CA ARG A 116 4.80 -5.70 -13.06
C ARG A 116 4.33 -6.70 -11.99
N ALA A 117 3.36 -6.28 -11.18
CA ALA A 117 2.70 -7.16 -10.22
C ALA A 117 1.76 -8.16 -10.91
N GLY A 118 1.64 -9.37 -10.36
CA GLY A 118 0.71 -10.38 -10.84
C GLY A 118 1.12 -11.80 -10.45
N PRO A 119 0.27 -12.80 -10.73
CA PRO A 119 0.57 -14.21 -10.49
C PRO A 119 1.87 -14.62 -11.17
N ARG A 120 2.71 -15.36 -10.46
CA ARG A 120 3.91 -16.03 -11.01
C ARG A 120 3.65 -17.51 -11.22
N GLN A 121 4.31 -18.10 -12.20
CA GLN A 121 4.22 -19.55 -12.46
C GLN A 121 4.71 -20.37 -11.27
N ARG A 122 5.69 -19.83 -10.53
CA ARG A 122 6.30 -20.49 -9.37
C ARG A 122 6.13 -19.63 -8.12
N VAL A 123 6.06 -20.31 -6.98
CA VAL A 123 5.72 -19.77 -5.66
C VAL A 123 6.76 -20.23 -4.63
N TYR A 124 7.11 -19.40 -3.64
CA TYR A 124 8.08 -19.76 -2.58
C TYR A 124 7.43 -20.42 -1.36
N PHE A 125 6.11 -20.34 -1.27
CA PHE A 125 5.34 -20.93 -0.20
C PHE A 125 4.35 -21.97 -0.72
N GLN A 126 4.37 -23.16 -0.13
CA GLN A 126 3.31 -24.15 -0.32
C GLN A 126 2.05 -23.75 0.47
N PRO A 127 0.83 -24.05 -0.03
CA PRO A 127 -0.41 -23.66 0.63
C PRO A 127 -0.56 -24.11 2.08
N ASP A 128 -0.09 -25.31 2.38
CA ASP A 128 -0.18 -25.99 3.67
C ASP A 128 0.82 -25.48 4.70
N GLU A 129 1.96 -24.93 4.26
CA GLU A 129 2.91 -24.28 5.17
C GLU A 129 2.52 -22.84 5.49
N VAL A 130 1.64 -22.20 4.71
CA VAL A 130 1.30 -20.78 4.91
C VAL A 130 0.50 -20.56 6.18
N ASN A 131 1.03 -19.70 7.04
CA ASN A 131 0.31 -19.09 8.15
C ASN A 131 0.34 -17.57 7.98
N ALA A 132 -0.76 -17.03 7.47
CA ALA A 132 -0.89 -15.64 7.09
C ALA A 132 -1.50 -14.80 8.21
N ALA A 133 -0.92 -13.63 8.48
CA ALA A 133 -1.47 -12.63 9.39
C ALA A 133 -1.87 -11.35 8.65
N ILE A 134 -3.05 -10.83 8.93
CA ILE A 134 -3.55 -9.57 8.36
C ILE A 134 -3.68 -8.55 9.50
N VAL A 135 -3.18 -7.33 9.29
CA VAL A 135 -3.28 -6.24 10.27
C VAL A 135 -3.68 -4.94 9.58
N THR A 136 -4.59 -4.19 10.21
CA THR A 136 -4.98 -2.85 9.77
C THR A 136 -4.50 -1.80 10.76
N CYS A 137 -3.80 -0.78 10.26
CA CYS A 137 -3.18 0.28 11.06
C CYS A 137 -3.55 1.69 10.57
N GLY A 138 -3.48 2.66 11.49
CA GLY A 138 -3.69 4.07 11.21
C GLY A 138 -5.16 4.50 11.20
N GLY A 139 -5.46 5.57 10.46
CA GLY A 139 -6.84 6.09 10.33
C GLY A 139 -7.73 5.21 9.47
N LEU A 140 -9.04 5.19 9.78
CA LEU A 140 -10.03 4.46 9.00
C LEU A 140 -10.16 5.06 7.58
N CYS A 141 -10.38 4.18 6.61
CA CYS A 141 -10.66 4.53 5.22
C CYS A 141 -11.74 3.55 4.71
N PRO A 142 -12.66 3.99 3.83
CA PRO A 142 -13.55 3.07 3.12
C PRO A 142 -12.75 1.95 2.41
N GLY A 143 -13.30 0.74 2.38
CA GLY A 143 -12.71 -0.40 1.66
C GLY A 143 -11.72 -1.26 2.45
N LEU A 144 -11.37 -0.92 3.70
CA LEU A 144 -10.50 -1.75 4.55
C LEU A 144 -11.03 -3.18 4.71
N ASN A 145 -12.32 -3.33 5.01
CA ASN A 145 -12.97 -4.64 5.09
C ASN A 145 -12.98 -5.38 3.76
N THR A 146 -13.09 -4.66 2.63
CA THR A 146 -13.00 -5.26 1.30
C THR A 146 -11.60 -5.84 1.07
N VAL A 147 -10.53 -5.11 1.42
CA VAL A 147 -9.15 -5.62 1.32
C VAL A 147 -8.96 -6.87 2.17
N ILE A 148 -9.43 -6.88 3.42
CA ILE A 148 -9.34 -8.06 4.30
C ILE A 148 -10.07 -9.25 3.67
N ARG A 149 -11.29 -9.03 3.16
CA ARG A 149 -12.09 -10.07 2.49
C ARG A 149 -11.37 -10.64 1.27
N GLU A 150 -10.90 -9.80 0.37
CA GLU A 150 -10.23 -10.25 -0.86
C GLU A 150 -8.91 -10.97 -0.57
N LEU A 151 -8.16 -10.56 0.45
CA LEU A 151 -6.96 -11.29 0.89
C LEU A 151 -7.33 -12.69 1.41
N VAL A 152 -8.34 -12.79 2.27
CA VAL A 152 -8.76 -14.08 2.85
C VAL A 152 -9.34 -15.01 1.77
N CYS A 153 -10.24 -14.51 0.93
CA CYS A 153 -10.81 -15.28 -0.18
C CYS A 153 -9.74 -15.64 -1.22
N GLY A 154 -8.85 -14.73 -1.58
CA GLY A 154 -7.74 -15.03 -2.50
C GLY A 154 -6.80 -16.10 -1.96
N LEU A 155 -6.37 -15.98 -0.71
CA LEU A 155 -5.53 -17.00 -0.06
C LEU A 155 -6.23 -18.36 -0.02
N TYR A 156 -7.52 -18.40 0.32
CA TYR A 156 -8.27 -19.64 0.47
C TYR A 156 -8.66 -20.25 -0.88
N ASP A 157 -9.39 -19.52 -1.73
CA ASP A 157 -10.01 -20.03 -2.95
C ASP A 157 -9.00 -20.17 -4.11
N MET A 158 -7.98 -19.31 -4.18
CA MET A 158 -6.99 -19.33 -5.26
C MET A 158 -5.74 -20.12 -4.89
N TYR A 159 -5.31 -20.03 -3.63
CA TYR A 159 -4.06 -20.62 -3.18
C TYR A 159 -4.23 -21.82 -2.24
N GLY A 160 -5.44 -22.13 -1.76
CA GLY A 160 -5.66 -23.27 -0.86
C GLY A 160 -5.12 -23.07 0.56
N VAL A 161 -4.80 -21.83 0.95
CA VAL A 161 -4.29 -21.49 2.28
C VAL A 161 -5.44 -21.50 3.28
N THR A 162 -5.31 -22.30 4.34
CA THR A 162 -6.36 -22.46 5.36
C THR A 162 -6.08 -21.70 6.66
N SER A 163 -4.81 -21.40 6.96
CA SER A 163 -4.41 -20.67 8.17
C SER A 163 -4.25 -19.18 7.90
N VAL A 164 -5.32 -18.42 8.16
CA VAL A 164 -5.31 -16.96 8.10
C VAL A 164 -5.82 -16.37 9.41
N VAL A 165 -5.03 -15.49 10.03
CA VAL A 165 -5.34 -14.81 11.28
C VAL A 165 -5.37 -13.29 11.09
N GLY A 166 -6.27 -12.63 11.79
CA GLY A 166 -6.34 -11.19 11.91
C GLY A 166 -5.73 -10.71 13.22
N ILE A 167 -4.82 -9.75 13.16
CA ILE A 167 -4.23 -9.10 14.33
C ILE A 167 -5.11 -7.90 14.72
N GLU A 168 -5.66 -7.93 15.94
CA GLU A 168 -6.58 -6.88 16.38
C GLU A 168 -5.87 -5.63 16.90
N GLY A 169 -6.40 -4.45 16.58
CA GLY A 169 -5.92 -3.19 17.16
C GLY A 169 -4.56 -2.73 16.63
N GLY A 170 -4.27 -2.97 15.35
CA GLY A 170 -3.05 -2.51 14.69
C GLY A 170 -1.76 -3.14 15.24
N TYR A 171 -0.65 -2.40 15.21
CA TYR A 171 0.65 -2.94 15.67
C TYR A 171 0.65 -3.36 17.15
N LYS A 172 -0.20 -2.76 17.98
CA LYS A 172 -0.31 -3.15 19.39
C LYS A 172 -0.87 -4.57 19.57
N GLY A 173 -1.64 -5.08 18.61
CA GLY A 173 -2.18 -6.43 18.64
C GLY A 173 -1.14 -7.53 18.64
N PHE A 174 0.05 -7.27 18.09
CA PHE A 174 1.15 -8.23 18.12
C PHE A 174 1.60 -8.54 19.56
N TYR A 175 1.42 -7.60 20.51
CA TYR A 175 1.85 -7.75 21.90
C TYR A 175 0.87 -8.57 22.73
N SER A 176 -0.43 -8.42 22.47
CA SER A 176 -1.49 -8.91 23.36
C SER A 176 -1.88 -10.36 23.11
N ARG A 177 -1.24 -11.07 22.18
CA ARG A 177 -1.63 -12.41 21.70
C ARG A 177 -3.04 -12.54 21.09
N ASN A 178 -3.91 -11.54 21.21
CA ASN A 178 -5.25 -11.51 20.64
C ASN A 178 -5.22 -11.55 19.10
N THR A 179 -5.80 -12.63 18.56
CA THR A 179 -5.97 -12.83 17.12
C THR A 179 -7.32 -13.45 16.83
N VAL A 180 -7.89 -13.08 15.70
CA VAL A 180 -9.16 -13.63 15.21
C VAL A 180 -8.87 -14.53 14.02
N THR A 181 -9.42 -15.75 14.01
CA THR A 181 -9.33 -16.62 12.83
C THR A 181 -10.19 -16.06 11.70
N LEU A 182 -9.60 -15.91 10.51
CA LEU A 182 -10.29 -15.40 9.33
C LEU A 182 -10.53 -16.53 8.34
N THR A 183 -11.79 -16.72 7.96
CA THR A 183 -12.23 -17.72 6.98
C THR A 183 -13.12 -17.03 5.95
N PRO A 184 -13.29 -17.57 4.73
CA PRO A 184 -14.23 -17.02 3.75
C PRO A 184 -15.63 -16.79 4.32
N LYS A 185 -16.08 -17.69 5.20
CA LYS A 185 -17.35 -17.57 5.91
C LYS A 185 -17.38 -16.38 6.89
N SER A 186 -16.31 -16.16 7.66
CA SER A 186 -16.26 -15.04 8.62
C SER A 186 -16.13 -13.68 7.93
N VAL A 187 -15.60 -13.63 6.71
CA VAL A 187 -15.41 -12.38 5.96
C VAL A 187 -16.48 -12.13 4.88
N ASN A 188 -17.48 -13.00 4.72
CA ASN A 188 -18.40 -12.94 3.58
C ASN A 188 -19.05 -11.56 3.38
N ASP A 189 -19.56 -10.95 4.45
CA ASP A 189 -20.34 -9.71 4.40
C ASP A 189 -19.63 -8.47 4.98
N ILE A 190 -18.35 -8.60 5.37
CA ILE A 190 -17.65 -7.49 6.04
C ILE A 190 -17.46 -6.28 5.12
N HIS A 191 -17.38 -6.52 3.80
CA HIS A 191 -17.25 -5.48 2.77
C HIS A 191 -18.46 -4.52 2.74
N LYS A 192 -19.62 -4.93 3.28
CA LYS A 192 -20.83 -4.08 3.39
C LYS A 192 -20.77 -3.12 4.59
N ARG A 193 -19.79 -3.30 5.49
CA ARG A 193 -19.65 -2.53 6.73
C ARG A 193 -18.48 -1.55 6.61
N GLY A 194 -18.68 -0.34 7.12
CA GLY A 194 -17.61 0.64 7.27
C GLY A 194 -16.57 0.24 8.33
N GLY A 195 -15.40 0.87 8.28
CA GLY A 195 -14.31 0.62 9.22
C GLY A 195 -13.52 -0.65 8.90
N THR A 196 -12.99 -1.28 9.94
CA THR A 196 -12.24 -2.55 9.88
C THR A 196 -12.71 -3.50 10.98
N ILE A 197 -12.98 -4.77 10.66
CA ILE A 197 -13.35 -5.78 11.65
C ILE A 197 -12.23 -6.10 12.65
N LEU A 198 -10.97 -5.82 12.30
CA LEU A 198 -9.81 -6.04 13.17
C LEU A 198 -9.56 -4.87 14.13
N GLY A 199 -10.30 -3.77 13.98
CA GLY A 199 -9.94 -2.52 14.63
C GLY A 199 -8.61 -1.95 14.09
N THR A 200 -8.26 -0.75 14.54
CA THR A 200 -7.02 -0.10 14.13
C THR A 200 -6.45 0.73 15.27
N SER A 201 -5.13 0.92 15.27
CA SER A 201 -4.46 1.84 16.18
C SER A 201 -3.50 2.75 15.41
N ARG A 202 -3.24 3.93 16.00
CA ARG A 202 -2.11 4.78 15.59
C ARG A 202 -0.91 4.52 16.49
N GLY A 203 0.29 4.49 15.89
CA GLY A 203 1.54 4.25 16.59
C GLY A 203 1.62 2.88 17.26
N GLY A 204 2.43 2.79 18.32
CA GLY A 204 2.65 1.53 19.04
C GLY A 204 3.42 0.51 18.22
N HIS A 205 4.35 0.96 17.37
CA HIS A 205 5.27 0.11 16.63
C HIS A 205 6.50 -0.23 17.50
N ASP A 206 6.76 -1.51 17.70
CA ASP A 206 7.92 -2.05 18.39
C ASP A 206 8.40 -3.24 17.57
N THR A 207 9.45 -3.03 16.78
CA THR A 207 9.90 -3.98 15.77
C THR A 207 10.28 -5.33 16.37
N ALA A 208 10.99 -5.31 17.50
CA ALA A 208 11.43 -6.54 18.16
C ALA A 208 10.22 -7.38 18.58
N LYS A 209 9.26 -6.78 19.30
CA LYS A 209 8.06 -7.50 19.74
C LYS A 209 7.17 -7.97 18.59
N ILE A 210 7.09 -7.22 17.51
CA ILE A 210 6.32 -7.62 16.33
C ILE A 210 6.97 -8.86 15.70
N VAL A 211 8.27 -8.83 15.46
CA VAL A 211 8.99 -9.96 14.84
C VAL A 211 9.05 -11.17 15.77
N ASP A 212 9.21 -10.97 17.07
CA ASP A 212 9.08 -12.04 18.08
C ASP A 212 7.69 -12.68 18.00
N SER A 213 6.62 -11.88 17.90
CA SER A 213 5.25 -12.38 17.76
C SER A 213 5.00 -13.12 16.44
N LEU A 214 5.61 -12.69 15.34
CA LEU A 214 5.57 -13.41 14.06
C LEU A 214 6.25 -14.77 14.20
N GLN A 215 7.42 -14.81 14.83
CA GLN A 215 8.19 -16.04 15.03
C GLN A 215 7.49 -17.01 15.99
N ASP A 216 7.04 -16.53 17.16
CA ASP A 216 6.35 -17.31 18.20
C ASP A 216 5.08 -18.00 17.68
N ARG A 217 4.38 -17.33 16.75
CA ARG A 217 3.13 -17.84 16.16
C ARG A 217 3.37 -18.62 14.87
N GLY A 218 4.61 -18.71 14.40
CA GLY A 218 4.94 -19.34 13.11
C GLY A 218 4.29 -18.64 11.92
N ILE A 219 4.09 -17.32 11.98
CA ILE A 219 3.54 -16.53 10.87
C ILE A 219 4.65 -16.33 9.83
N ASN A 220 4.42 -16.84 8.62
CA ASN A 220 5.37 -16.73 7.51
C ASN A 220 4.90 -15.75 6.43
N GLN A 221 3.71 -15.17 6.56
CA GLN A 221 3.25 -14.07 5.72
C GLN A 221 2.51 -13.04 6.56
N VAL A 222 2.87 -11.77 6.45
CA VAL A 222 2.18 -10.68 7.14
C VAL A 222 1.75 -9.59 6.17
N TYR A 223 0.45 -9.29 6.16
CA TYR A 223 -0.19 -8.28 5.33
C TYR A 223 -0.51 -7.06 6.16
N ILE A 224 0.25 -5.99 5.93
CA ILE A 224 0.20 -4.76 6.71
C ILE A 224 -0.54 -3.68 5.91
N ILE A 225 -1.79 -3.44 6.29
CA ILE A 225 -2.67 -2.47 5.60
C ILE A 225 -2.62 -1.13 6.36
N GLY A 226 -2.15 -0.07 5.71
CA GLY A 226 -2.07 1.24 6.35
C GLY A 226 -1.41 2.33 5.52
N GLY A 227 -1.40 3.56 6.04
CA GLY A 227 -0.78 4.72 5.38
C GLY A 227 0.73 4.80 5.56
N ASP A 228 1.35 5.93 5.19
CA ASP A 228 2.81 6.10 5.15
C ASP A 228 3.53 5.67 6.43
N GLY A 229 3.09 6.13 7.60
CA GLY A 229 3.70 5.74 8.88
C GLY A 229 3.57 4.24 9.19
N THR A 230 2.55 3.58 8.63
CA THR A 230 2.43 2.12 8.71
C THR A 230 3.42 1.43 7.78
N GLN A 231 3.55 1.91 6.54
CA GLN A 231 4.49 1.36 5.56
C GLN A 231 5.95 1.57 5.97
N GLN A 232 6.24 2.66 6.67
CA GLN A 232 7.50 2.88 7.40
C GLN A 232 7.78 1.75 8.38
N GLY A 233 6.82 1.44 9.25
CA GLY A 233 6.93 0.32 10.18
C GLY A 233 7.12 -1.02 9.47
N ALA A 234 6.41 -1.25 8.36
CA ALA A 234 6.54 -2.48 7.56
C ALA A 234 7.96 -2.65 7.01
N SER A 235 8.58 -1.57 6.54
CA SER A 235 9.98 -1.58 6.09
C SER A 235 10.95 -1.95 7.22
N VAL A 236 10.76 -1.39 8.42
CA VAL A 236 11.63 -1.72 9.57
C VAL A 236 11.42 -3.18 10.03
N ILE A 237 10.18 -3.68 9.98
CA ILE A 237 9.88 -5.11 10.24
C ILE A 237 10.57 -6.00 9.21
N TYR A 238 10.51 -5.65 7.93
CA TYR A 238 11.19 -6.38 6.86
C TYR A 238 12.70 -6.47 7.09
N GLU A 239 13.34 -5.35 7.44
CA GLU A 239 14.78 -5.32 7.71
C GLU A 239 15.16 -6.20 8.91
N GLU A 240 14.34 -6.24 9.96
CA GLU A 240 14.56 -7.11 11.12
C GLU A 240 14.31 -8.59 10.79
N VAL A 241 13.26 -8.90 10.03
CA VAL A 241 12.98 -10.26 9.51
C VAL A 241 14.16 -10.75 8.67
N ARG A 242 14.70 -9.88 7.79
CA ARG A 242 15.90 -10.15 7.00
C ARG A 242 17.11 -10.39 7.88
N ARG A 243 17.35 -9.52 8.87
CA ARG A 243 18.49 -9.61 9.81
C ARG A 243 18.48 -10.93 10.58
N ARG A 244 17.29 -11.44 10.93
CA ARG A 244 17.10 -12.72 11.62
C ARG A 244 17.07 -13.93 10.71
N GLY A 245 17.03 -13.74 9.38
CA GLY A 245 16.93 -14.84 8.41
C GLY A 245 15.64 -15.65 8.57
N LEU A 246 14.51 -14.98 8.83
CA LEU A 246 13.21 -15.66 8.94
C LEU A 246 12.58 -15.82 7.56
N LYS A 247 12.02 -17.01 7.26
CA LYS A 247 11.23 -17.25 6.03
C LYS A 247 9.84 -16.62 6.22
N CYS A 248 9.78 -15.29 6.23
CA CYS A 248 8.57 -14.51 6.46
C CYS A 248 8.43 -13.40 5.41
N ALA A 249 7.36 -13.43 4.62
CA ALA A 249 7.04 -12.38 3.66
C ALA A 249 6.31 -11.21 4.35
N VAL A 250 6.85 -9.99 4.21
CA VAL A 250 6.25 -8.76 4.76
C VAL A 250 5.64 -7.97 3.62
N VAL A 251 4.32 -7.96 3.52
CA VAL A 251 3.57 -7.36 2.42
C VAL A 251 2.87 -6.09 2.89
N GLY A 252 3.24 -4.95 2.31
CA GLY A 252 2.60 -3.66 2.57
C GLY A 252 1.43 -3.39 1.62
N VAL A 253 0.25 -3.09 2.17
CA VAL A 253 -0.93 -2.65 1.39
C VAL A 253 -1.19 -1.17 1.69
N PRO A 254 -0.82 -0.25 0.78
CA PRO A 254 -0.91 1.18 1.06
C PRO A 254 -2.37 1.65 1.16
N LYS A 255 -2.66 2.43 2.20
CA LYS A 255 -3.97 3.02 2.48
C LYS A 255 -3.85 4.53 2.68
N THR A 256 -4.21 5.28 1.65
CA THR A 256 -4.35 6.75 1.68
C THR A 256 -5.75 7.16 1.23
N ILE A 257 -6.31 8.20 1.83
CA ILE A 257 -7.54 8.84 1.35
C ILE A 257 -7.22 10.01 0.41
N ASP A 258 -6.07 10.65 0.63
CA ASP A 258 -5.66 11.86 -0.07
C ASP A 258 -5.04 11.58 -1.45
N ASN A 259 -4.84 10.29 -1.80
CA ASN A 259 -4.16 9.85 -3.03
C ASN A 259 -2.74 10.45 -3.21
N ASP A 260 -2.10 10.86 -2.12
CA ASP A 260 -0.79 11.53 -2.09
C ASP A 260 0.42 10.60 -2.30
N ILE A 261 0.19 9.35 -2.73
CA ILE A 261 1.25 8.38 -2.97
C ILE A 261 1.82 8.64 -4.38
N ALA A 262 2.93 9.40 -4.43
CA ALA A 262 3.52 10.02 -5.64
C ALA A 262 3.89 9.05 -6.77
N VAL A 263 4.14 7.80 -6.42
CA VAL A 263 4.22 6.66 -7.34
C VAL A 263 3.52 5.57 -6.56
N LEU A 264 2.49 4.94 -7.12
CA LEU A 264 2.07 3.60 -6.67
C LEU A 264 3.05 2.64 -7.37
N PRO A 265 4.22 2.27 -6.81
CA PRO A 265 5.07 1.29 -7.47
C PRO A 265 4.33 -0.03 -7.42
N SER A 266 3.55 -0.33 -8.47
CA SER A 266 2.92 -1.63 -8.73
C SER A 266 2.04 -2.24 -7.61
N PHE A 267 1.81 -1.55 -6.48
CA PHE A 267 1.18 -2.10 -5.27
C PHE A 267 -0.35 -2.29 -5.35
N LEU A 268 -0.97 -2.07 -6.52
CA LEU A 268 -2.38 -2.39 -6.74
C LEU A 268 -2.52 -3.58 -7.68
N CYS A 269 -2.22 -4.76 -7.15
CA CYS A 269 -3.01 -5.95 -7.42
C CYS A 269 -3.17 -6.70 -6.09
N PRO A 270 -4.37 -6.79 -5.50
CA PRO A 270 -4.61 -7.67 -4.33
C PRO A 270 -4.35 -9.14 -4.67
N CYS A 271 -4.30 -9.47 -5.96
CA CYS A 271 -3.74 -10.73 -6.42
C CYS A 271 -2.21 -10.61 -6.52
N ILE A 272 -1.53 -11.02 -5.44
CA ILE A 272 -0.23 -11.72 -5.52
C ILE A 272 1.01 -10.82 -5.50
N TYR A 273 1.20 -10.15 -4.36
CA TYR A 273 2.55 -9.90 -3.82
C TYR A 273 2.98 -10.97 -2.79
N VAL A 274 2.24 -12.08 -2.74
CA VAL A 274 2.32 -13.12 -1.70
C VAL A 274 3.53 -14.05 -1.85
N GLN A 275 4.23 -13.98 -2.99
CA GLN A 275 5.02 -15.10 -3.51
C GLN A 275 6.35 -14.65 -4.12
N GLU A 276 6.82 -13.44 -3.82
CA GLU A 276 8.09 -12.87 -4.29
C GLU A 276 8.94 -12.29 -3.14
#